data_AF-A0A5E3ZZN3-F1
#
_entry.id   AF-A0A5E3ZZN3-F1
#
_cell.length_a   1.000
_cell.length_b   1.000
_cell.length_c   1.000
_cell.angle_alpha   90.00
_cell.angle_beta   90.00
_cell.angle_gamma   90.00
#
_symmetry.space_group_name_H-M   'P 1'
#
loop_
_entity.id
_entity.type
_entity.pdbx_description
1 polymer ?
#
loop_
_entity_poly.entity_id
_entity_poly.type
_entity_poly.pdbx_seq_one_letter_code
_entity_poly.pdbx_strand_id
1 'polypeptide(L)'
;MTVQHFENPTLNWDNREELIVAGHTHYHAVASDACLPDVALTPFQYGPVAAVEATTAAGIGAETSTAGSPAEAALVAHDTLDNLLTALDAGDDTPDMVVCGDAYDAIQHLTALNGLRAPQLVYIDPPYNTGTIFTDYSDGLDHHLWLGMMRTRLTALRDALAPTGSIWVHLDDSEMPYARVLLDEIFGRENFIAQIVVEINPKGRQLDRFFAACHDYLLVYAKDTSMVTLEPGITGSVDPQDFPYEDSQGRYRLLPLRNTNKRFNPVTARTMSYPLYANPDTGAVRSAPFTGAKEIMPVFGDLQPAVWRWSASTVAERSDELFARQVRGRKGIRLDIFQIDRMHPGRRKKLKTIWPANEVGSSDSAKLQLRRKFGDDIQFATPKPEPLLERIINAATVPGDYVWDVFAGSGTTGVVAHRLGRHFMMAESNPNTVATHIRMRLDDVGATPFWLAVEPRY
;
A
#
# COMPACT_ATOMS: atom_id res chain seq x y z
N MET A 1 -44.82 -42.17 -13.19
CA MET A 1 -43.69 -41.37 -12.64
C MET A 1 -43.66 -40.08 -13.40
N THR A 2 -44.26 -39.04 -12.81
CA THR A 2 -44.58 -37.78 -13.49
C THR A 2 -43.47 -36.78 -13.21
N VAL A 3 -42.88 -36.24 -14.27
CA VAL A 3 -41.87 -35.16 -14.23
C VAL A 3 -42.59 -33.84 -13.95
N GLN A 4 -42.12 -33.07 -12.98
CA GLN A 4 -42.49 -31.66 -12.81
C GLN A 4 -41.26 -30.77 -12.95
N HIS A 5 -41.31 -29.90 -13.95
CA HIS A 5 -40.41 -28.77 -14.14
C HIS A 5 -40.63 -27.74 -13.03
N PHE A 6 -39.55 -27.21 -12.46
CA PHE A 6 -39.59 -25.97 -11.69
C PHE A 6 -38.88 -24.88 -12.47
N GLU A 7 -39.64 -23.82 -12.75
CA GLU A 7 -39.18 -22.55 -13.31
C GLU A 7 -38.39 -21.76 -12.27
N ASN A 8 -37.43 -20.98 -12.76
CA ASN A 8 -36.46 -20.22 -11.97
C ASN A 8 -36.95 -18.77 -11.82
N PRO A 9 -37.15 -18.23 -10.59
CA PRO A 9 -37.38 -16.81 -10.40
C PRO A 9 -36.07 -16.05 -10.11
N THR A 10 -35.78 -15.11 -11.00
CA THR A 10 -34.94 -13.91 -10.90
C THR A 10 -34.56 -13.44 -9.48
N LEU A 11 -33.25 -13.34 -9.20
CA LEU A 11 -32.70 -12.61 -8.04
C LEU A 11 -32.67 -11.11 -8.33
N ASN A 12 -33.38 -10.33 -7.50
CA ASN A 12 -33.30 -8.88 -7.44
C ASN A 12 -32.36 -8.48 -6.28
N TRP A 13 -31.30 -7.73 -6.57
CA TRP A 13 -30.29 -7.29 -5.61
C TRP A 13 -30.64 -5.91 -5.07
N ASP A 14 -31.34 -5.84 -3.94
CA ASP A 14 -31.39 -4.64 -3.11
C ASP A 14 -31.78 -5.02 -1.67
N ASN A 15 -30.78 -5.06 -0.78
CA ASN A 15 -30.89 -4.61 0.61
C ASN A 15 -29.53 -4.71 1.31
N ARG A 16 -29.13 -3.56 1.88
CA ARG A 16 -27.95 -3.38 2.72
C ARG A 16 -28.25 -3.85 4.15
N GLU A 17 -27.17 -4.19 4.85
CA GLU A 17 -27.06 -4.35 6.31
C GLU A 17 -27.60 -5.67 6.89
N GLU A 18 -26.68 -6.58 7.21
CA GLU A 18 -26.42 -7.12 8.56
C GLU A 18 -25.60 -8.41 8.45
N LEU A 19 -24.29 -8.31 8.73
CA LEU A 19 -23.41 -9.46 8.92
C LEU A 19 -23.21 -9.62 10.44
N ILE A 20 -24.20 -10.24 11.09
CA ILE A 20 -24.06 -10.74 12.47
C ILE A 20 -23.49 -12.15 12.37
N VAL A 21 -22.29 -12.34 12.90
CA VAL A 21 -21.69 -13.64 13.16
C VAL A 21 -22.51 -14.32 14.27
N ALA A 22 -23.29 -15.33 13.90
CA ALA A 22 -23.98 -16.18 14.87
C ALA A 22 -23.13 -17.44 15.15
N GLY A 23 -22.65 -17.56 16.39
CA GLY A 23 -22.33 -18.85 16.98
C GLY A 23 -23.59 -19.73 17.02
N HIS A 24 -23.45 -20.99 16.64
CA HIS A 24 -24.54 -21.94 16.57
C HIS A 24 -25.06 -22.31 17.97
N THR A 25 -26.36 -22.12 18.21
CA THR A 25 -27.19 -23.11 18.91
C THR A 25 -28.66 -22.97 18.47
N HIS A 26 -29.24 -24.05 17.96
CA HIS A 26 -30.59 -24.13 17.37
C HIS A 26 -31.71 -23.98 18.42
N TYR A 27 -32.83 -23.32 18.08
CA TYR A 27 -34.20 -23.76 18.39
C TYR A 27 -35.20 -23.12 17.40
N HIS A 28 -36.16 -23.92 16.90
CA HIS A 28 -37.26 -23.51 16.04
C HIS A 28 -38.25 -22.58 16.76
N ALA A 29 -38.83 -21.60 16.05
CA ALA A 29 -40.06 -20.95 16.48
C ALA A 29 -40.99 -20.64 15.29
N VAL A 30 -42.22 -21.12 15.41
CA VAL A 30 -43.39 -20.82 14.57
C VAL A 30 -43.94 -19.45 14.98
N ALA A 31 -44.46 -18.70 14.00
CA ALA A 31 -45.02 -17.37 14.11
C ALA A 31 -46.14 -17.20 15.16
N SER A 32 -46.25 -16.01 15.75
CA SER A 32 -47.53 -15.28 15.86
C SER A 32 -47.34 -13.82 16.27
N ASP A 33 -48.18 -12.96 15.68
CA ASP A 33 -48.36 -11.53 15.89
C ASP A 33 -48.72 -11.17 17.34
N ALA A 34 -48.08 -10.13 17.91
CA ALA A 34 -48.69 -9.27 18.93
C ALA A 34 -47.91 -7.96 19.13
N CYS A 35 -48.66 -6.87 19.22
CA CYS A 35 -48.25 -5.49 19.44
C CYS A 35 -47.23 -5.27 20.57
N LEU A 36 -46.24 -4.40 20.32
CA LEU A 36 -45.34 -3.82 21.31
C LEU A 36 -46.04 -2.72 22.14
N PRO A 37 -45.83 -2.64 23.46
CA PRO A 37 -45.99 -1.41 24.23
C PRO A 37 -44.64 -0.75 24.58
N ASP A 38 -44.63 0.58 24.59
CA ASP A 38 -43.53 1.44 25.02
C ASP A 38 -43.03 1.09 26.43
N VAL A 39 -41.73 0.80 26.56
CA VAL A 39 -41.04 0.71 27.85
C VAL A 39 -39.85 1.67 27.84
N ALA A 40 -39.88 2.61 28.78
CA ALA A 40 -38.86 3.63 29.00
C ALA A 40 -37.46 3.02 29.21
N LEU A 41 -36.48 3.54 28.47
CA LEU A 41 -35.06 3.23 28.65
C LEU A 41 -34.59 3.78 30.01
N THR A 42 -34.27 2.88 30.93
CA THR A 42 -33.53 3.23 32.14
C THR A 42 -32.03 3.25 31.81
N PRO A 43 -31.27 4.27 32.27
CA PRO A 43 -29.83 4.31 32.04
C PRO A 43 -29.16 3.22 32.87
N PHE A 44 -28.41 2.33 32.21
CA PHE A 44 -27.63 1.30 32.89
C PHE A 44 -26.47 1.96 33.65
N GLN A 45 -26.50 1.86 34.98
CA GLN A 45 -25.41 2.27 35.85
C GLN A 45 -24.26 1.27 35.73
N TYR A 46 -23.05 1.74 35.44
CA TYR A 46 -21.84 0.94 35.54
C TYR A 46 -21.61 0.57 37.01
N GLY A 47 -21.60 -0.74 37.31
CA GLY A 47 -21.13 -1.24 38.59
C GLY A 47 -19.62 -0.95 38.78
N PRO A 48 -19.13 -0.88 40.03
CA PRO A 48 -17.74 -0.51 40.29
C PRO A 48 -16.79 -1.55 39.70
N VAL A 49 -15.76 -1.06 39.00
CA VAL A 49 -14.63 -1.85 38.52
C VAL A 49 -13.95 -2.46 39.74
N ALA A 50 -14.03 -3.79 39.87
CA ALA A 50 -13.20 -4.50 40.83
C ALA A 50 -11.75 -4.28 40.40
N ALA A 51 -10.96 -3.64 41.28
CA ALA A 51 -9.52 -3.53 41.13
C ALA A 51 -8.95 -4.95 40.99
N VAL A 52 -8.43 -5.28 39.80
CA VAL A 52 -7.58 -6.45 39.63
C VAL A 52 -6.25 -6.06 40.24
N GLU A 53 -6.00 -6.57 41.44
CA GLU A 53 -4.68 -6.48 42.08
C GLU A 53 -3.63 -7.04 41.12
N ALA A 54 -2.54 -6.29 40.98
CA ALA A 54 -1.36 -6.72 40.25
C ALA A 54 -0.76 -7.95 40.93
N THR A 55 -1.18 -9.14 40.50
CA THR A 55 -0.43 -10.36 40.74
C THR A 55 0.83 -10.28 39.91
N THR A 56 1.95 -10.08 40.59
CA THR A 56 3.31 -10.22 40.08
C THR A 56 3.41 -11.41 39.14
N ALA A 57 3.55 -11.14 37.83
CA ALA A 57 3.91 -12.12 36.82
C ALA A 57 5.40 -12.48 36.98
N ALA A 58 5.73 -13.11 38.10
CA ALA A 58 6.95 -13.88 38.22
C ALA A 58 6.68 -15.24 37.56
N GLY A 59 7.26 -15.44 36.37
CA GLY A 59 7.14 -16.70 35.63
C GLY A 59 6.56 -16.55 34.23
N ILE A 60 7.01 -15.57 33.46
CA ILE A 60 6.92 -15.66 32.00
C ILE A 60 7.99 -16.67 31.61
N GLY A 61 7.55 -17.85 31.17
CA GLY A 61 8.43 -18.90 30.67
C GLY A 61 9.31 -18.31 29.58
N ALA A 62 10.62 -18.47 29.75
CA ALA A 62 11.58 -18.14 28.73
C ALA A 62 11.16 -18.84 27.43
N GLU A 63 10.86 -18.04 26.40
CA GLU A 63 10.89 -18.56 25.04
C GLU A 63 12.29 -19.12 24.83
N THR A 64 12.39 -20.45 24.73
CA THR A 64 13.51 -21.05 24.01
C THR A 64 13.27 -20.79 22.52
N SER A 65 13.37 -19.52 22.12
CA SER A 65 13.99 -19.24 20.83
C SER A 65 15.43 -19.75 20.96
N THR A 66 16.00 -20.28 19.89
CA THR A 66 17.45 -20.38 19.80
C THR A 66 17.99 -18.96 19.70
N ALA A 67 17.90 -18.20 20.80
CA ALA A 67 18.66 -16.99 21.00
C ALA A 67 20.12 -17.41 20.85
N GLY A 68 20.76 -16.90 19.80
CA GLY A 68 22.18 -17.11 19.59
C GLY A 68 22.93 -16.78 20.87
N SER A 69 23.99 -17.55 21.15
CA SER A 69 24.79 -17.33 22.35
C SER A 69 25.31 -15.88 22.40
N PRO A 70 25.65 -15.33 23.58
CA PRO A 70 26.27 -14.00 23.68
C PRO A 70 27.52 -13.82 22.80
N ALA A 71 28.19 -14.92 22.42
CA ALA A 71 29.32 -14.92 21.50
C ALA A 71 28.93 -14.68 20.03
N GLU A 72 27.70 -15.03 19.62
CA GLU A 72 27.18 -14.83 18.26
C GLU A 72 26.65 -13.40 18.05
N ALA A 73 26.09 -12.76 19.10
CA ALA A 73 25.72 -11.35 19.06
C ALA A 73 26.96 -10.43 18.94
N ALA A 74 28.08 -10.81 19.57
CA ALA A 74 29.36 -10.10 19.50
C ALA A 74 30.04 -10.13 18.11
N LEU A 75 29.63 -11.03 17.19
CA LEU A 75 30.09 -11.05 15.80
C LEU A 75 29.37 -10.03 14.91
N VAL A 76 28.22 -9.53 15.36
CA VAL A 76 27.31 -8.69 14.57
C VAL A 76 27.52 -7.21 14.89
N ALA A 77 27.40 -6.83 16.17
CA ALA A 77 27.51 -5.46 16.62
C ALA A 77 28.94 -5.12 17.08
N HIS A 78 29.67 -4.37 16.25
CA HIS A 78 31.01 -3.87 16.59
C HIS A 78 31.03 -2.35 16.83
N ASP A 79 29.92 -1.66 16.50
CA ASP A 79 29.75 -0.26 16.83
C ASP A 79 29.05 -0.09 18.16
N THR A 80 29.43 0.96 18.89
CA THR A 80 28.79 1.33 20.15
C THR A 80 27.77 2.42 19.92
N LEU A 81 26.82 2.55 20.86
CA LEU A 81 25.93 3.70 20.90
C LEU A 81 26.72 5.02 20.98
N ASP A 82 27.87 5.03 21.65
CA ASP A 82 28.75 6.20 21.74
C ASP A 82 29.32 6.61 20.38
N ASN A 83 29.68 5.65 19.51
CA ASN A 83 30.14 5.94 18.14
C ASN A 83 29.01 6.60 17.33
N LEU A 84 27.79 6.09 17.44
CA LEU A 84 26.60 6.65 16.79
C LEU A 84 26.32 8.07 17.31
N LEU A 85 26.31 8.26 18.63
CA LEU A 85 26.10 9.57 19.26
C LEU A 85 27.17 10.58 18.81
N THR A 86 28.42 10.14 18.68
CA THR A 86 29.50 10.99 18.16
C THR A 86 29.25 11.41 16.72
N ALA A 87 28.72 10.52 15.87
CA ALA A 87 28.36 10.86 14.49
C ALA A 87 27.19 11.85 14.42
N LEU A 88 26.15 11.65 15.26
CA LEU A 88 25.03 12.56 15.39
C LEU A 88 25.48 13.95 15.88
N ASP A 89 26.36 14.00 16.89
CA ASP A 89 26.94 15.24 17.42
C ASP A 89 27.84 15.96 16.40
N ALA A 90 28.46 15.21 15.48
CA ALA A 90 29.22 15.74 14.35
C ALA A 90 28.32 16.28 13.22
N GLY A 91 27.00 16.14 13.33
CA GLY A 91 26.01 16.69 12.42
C GLY A 91 25.53 15.74 11.32
N ASP A 92 25.82 14.44 11.40
CA ASP A 92 25.19 13.44 10.55
C ASP A 92 23.86 13.01 11.19
N ASP A 93 22.73 13.54 10.72
CA ASP A 93 21.39 13.23 11.24
C ASP A 93 20.73 12.01 10.56
N THR A 94 21.42 11.37 9.61
CA THR A 94 20.90 10.25 8.81
C THR A 94 21.87 9.07 8.69
N PRO A 95 22.50 8.59 9.77
CA PRO A 95 23.38 7.44 9.68
C PRO A 95 22.62 6.20 9.20
N ASP A 96 23.24 5.42 8.30
CA ASP A 96 22.75 4.08 7.97
C ASP A 96 22.99 3.15 9.15
N MET A 97 21.99 2.34 9.52
CA MET A 97 22.07 1.50 10.73
C MET A 97 21.47 0.12 10.49
N VAL A 98 22.11 -0.88 11.10
CA VAL A 98 21.55 -2.22 11.30
C VAL A 98 21.57 -2.53 12.80
N VAL A 99 20.41 -2.78 13.37
CA VAL A 99 20.21 -3.10 14.77
C VAL A 99 19.89 -4.59 14.91
N CYS A 100 20.74 -5.32 15.60
CA CYS A 100 20.47 -6.69 16.02
C CYS A 100 19.68 -6.67 17.33
N GLY A 101 18.41 -7.08 17.31
CA GLY A 101 17.56 -7.09 18.49
C GLY A 101 16.07 -7.00 18.16
N ASP A 102 15.22 -6.94 19.20
CA ASP A 102 13.77 -6.82 19.01
C ASP A 102 13.39 -5.48 18.35
N ALA A 103 12.39 -5.54 17.47
CA ALA A 103 11.89 -4.38 16.75
C ALA A 103 11.45 -3.23 17.67
N TYR A 104 10.74 -3.54 18.76
CA TYR A 104 10.24 -2.51 19.69
C TYR A 104 11.39 -1.82 20.43
N ASP A 105 12.34 -2.61 20.95
CA ASP A 105 13.52 -2.07 21.63
C ASP A 105 14.37 -1.22 20.68
N ALA A 106 14.59 -1.68 19.45
CA ALA A 106 15.28 -0.90 18.42
C ALA A 106 14.62 0.48 18.22
N ILE A 107 13.30 0.53 18.05
CA ILE A 107 12.57 1.80 17.89
C ILE A 107 12.72 2.68 19.13
N GLN A 108 12.53 2.15 20.33
CA GLN A 108 12.60 2.91 21.58
C GLN A 108 13.99 3.49 21.83
N HIS A 109 15.06 2.71 21.58
CA HIS A 109 16.43 3.18 21.75
C HIS A 109 16.76 4.28 20.74
N LEU A 110 16.37 4.12 19.49
CA LEU A 110 16.70 5.07 18.43
C LEU A 110 15.90 6.37 18.52
N THR A 111 14.60 6.29 18.83
CA THR A 111 13.76 7.48 19.00
C THR A 111 14.14 8.32 20.23
N ALA A 112 14.88 7.75 21.18
CA ALA A 112 15.44 8.47 22.31
C ALA A 112 16.71 9.26 21.96
N LEU A 113 17.31 9.05 20.79
CA LEU A 113 18.51 9.75 20.35
C LEU A 113 18.16 11.13 19.81
N ASN A 114 18.76 12.15 20.41
CA ASN A 114 18.67 13.51 19.89
C ASN A 114 19.43 13.59 18.56
N GLY A 115 18.82 14.23 17.56
CA GLY A 115 19.45 14.47 16.26
C GLY A 115 19.20 13.38 15.22
N LEU A 116 18.57 12.26 15.56
CA LEU A 116 18.18 11.26 14.54
C LEU A 116 16.97 11.77 13.75
N ARG A 117 17.10 11.82 12.42
CA ARG A 117 16.01 12.24 11.54
C ARG A 117 14.84 11.25 11.54
N ALA A 118 13.63 11.76 11.49
CA ALA A 118 12.43 10.94 11.33
C ALA A 118 12.35 10.32 9.91
N PRO A 119 11.97 9.03 9.77
CA PRO A 119 11.84 8.39 8.48
C PRO A 119 10.69 8.94 7.64
N GLN A 120 10.87 8.99 6.32
CA GLN A 120 9.81 9.29 5.36
C GLN A 120 9.04 8.02 4.97
N LEU A 121 9.68 6.86 5.05
CA LEU A 121 9.07 5.58 4.78
C LEU A 121 9.37 4.60 5.91
N VAL A 122 8.33 3.95 6.41
CA VAL A 122 8.45 2.70 7.17
C VAL A 122 7.88 1.59 6.30
N TYR A 123 8.69 0.61 5.93
CA TYR A 123 8.23 -0.64 5.32
C TYR A 123 8.41 -1.76 6.34
N ILE A 124 7.37 -2.57 6.55
CA ILE A 124 7.48 -3.73 7.42
C ILE A 124 6.87 -4.97 6.78
N ASP A 125 7.54 -6.09 7.00
CA ASP A 125 7.15 -7.44 6.60
C ASP A 125 7.11 -8.33 7.85
N PRO A 126 6.16 -8.07 8.78
CA PRO A 126 6.07 -8.81 10.05
C PRO A 126 5.77 -10.30 9.80
N PRO A 127 5.93 -11.18 10.82
CA PRO A 127 5.49 -12.57 10.70
C PRO A 127 4.00 -12.64 10.34
N TYR A 128 3.64 -13.48 9.37
CA TYR A 128 2.29 -13.60 8.82
C TYR A 128 1.36 -14.44 9.71
N ASN A 129 1.92 -15.12 10.71
CA ASN A 129 1.23 -16.00 11.65
C ASN A 129 0.53 -17.20 11.00
N THR A 130 1.17 -17.81 10.00
CA THR A 130 0.58 -18.90 9.21
C THR A 130 0.57 -20.26 9.90
N GLY A 131 1.18 -20.37 11.09
CA GLY A 131 1.45 -21.62 11.80
C GLY A 131 2.63 -22.40 11.22
N THR A 132 3.40 -21.82 10.29
CA THR A 132 4.53 -22.50 9.64
C THR A 132 5.80 -22.36 10.48
N ILE A 133 6.44 -23.48 10.83
CA ILE A 133 7.75 -23.44 11.48
C ILE A 133 8.81 -23.27 10.39
N PHE A 134 9.47 -22.12 10.35
CA PHE A 134 10.68 -21.93 9.55
C PHE A 134 11.91 -22.27 10.38
N THR A 135 13.04 -22.55 9.73
CA THR A 135 14.32 -22.83 10.41
C THR A 135 14.81 -21.65 11.26
N ASP A 136 14.41 -20.43 10.90
CA ASP A 136 15.00 -19.20 11.44
C ASP A 136 14.02 -18.35 12.31
N TYR A 137 12.73 -18.72 12.38
CA TYR A 137 11.71 -18.10 13.26
C TYR A 137 10.42 -18.97 13.34
N SER A 138 9.67 -18.87 14.45
CA SER A 138 8.39 -19.58 14.68
C SER A 138 7.19 -18.70 14.30
N ASP A 139 6.50 -19.01 13.19
CA ASP A 139 5.37 -18.22 12.66
C ASP A 139 3.99 -18.70 13.19
N GLY A 140 3.90 -19.03 14.49
CA GLY A 140 2.71 -19.64 15.11
C GLY A 140 2.35 -19.04 16.46
N LEU A 141 2.22 -17.71 16.51
CA LEU A 141 1.75 -17.00 17.70
C LEU A 141 0.23 -17.09 17.82
N ASP A 142 -0.27 -17.17 19.05
CA ASP A 142 -1.71 -16.97 19.25
C ASP A 142 -2.11 -15.56 18.76
N HIS A 143 -3.23 -15.47 18.05
CA HIS A 143 -3.69 -14.23 17.40
C HIS A 143 -3.67 -12.99 18.31
N HIS A 144 -4.07 -13.14 19.58
CA HIS A 144 -4.06 -12.04 20.56
C HIS A 144 -2.64 -11.57 20.93
N LEU A 145 -1.66 -12.47 20.95
CA LEU A 145 -0.24 -12.14 21.16
C LEU A 145 0.32 -11.41 19.95
N TRP A 146 -0.01 -11.86 18.73
CA TRP A 146 0.38 -11.18 17.50
C TRP A 146 -0.17 -9.74 17.47
N LEU A 147 -1.46 -9.54 17.80
CA LEU A 147 -2.05 -8.21 17.88
C LEU A 147 -1.40 -7.33 18.96
N GLY A 148 -1.09 -7.89 20.13
CA GLY A 148 -0.38 -7.18 21.19
C GLY A 148 1.01 -6.73 20.75
N MET A 149 1.77 -7.64 20.13
CA MET A 149 3.10 -7.39 19.57
C MET A 149 3.06 -6.29 18.50
N MET A 150 2.12 -6.37 17.56
CA MET A 150 1.99 -5.39 16.48
C MET A 150 1.51 -4.03 16.98
N ARG A 151 0.61 -3.98 17.96
CA ARG A 151 0.11 -2.72 18.52
C ARG A 151 1.22 -1.86 19.10
N THR A 152 2.11 -2.44 19.90
CA THR A 152 3.22 -1.70 20.52
C THR A 152 4.18 -1.15 19.46
N ARG A 153 4.54 -1.97 18.48
CA ARG A 153 5.45 -1.60 17.39
C ARG A 153 4.85 -0.56 16.45
N LEU A 154 3.62 -0.76 15.99
CA LEU A 154 2.93 0.18 15.09
C LEU A 154 2.71 1.55 15.75
N THR A 155 2.40 1.58 17.05
CA THR A 155 2.29 2.85 17.80
C THR A 155 3.63 3.59 17.83
N ALA A 156 4.71 2.89 18.17
CA ALA A 156 6.04 3.47 18.22
C ALA A 156 6.52 3.95 16.83
N LEU A 157 6.25 3.17 15.77
CA LEU A 157 6.54 3.57 14.39
C LEU A 157 5.73 4.79 13.95
N ARG A 158 4.44 4.89 14.31
CA ARG A 158 3.63 6.09 14.02
C ARG A 158 4.25 7.33 14.64
N ASP A 159 4.69 7.23 15.90
CA ASP A 159 5.26 8.36 16.62
C ASP A 159 6.62 8.76 16.04
N ALA A 160 7.45 7.79 15.64
CA ALA A 160 8.74 8.01 14.98
C ALA A 160 8.62 8.61 13.56
N LEU A 161 7.60 8.22 12.79
CA LEU A 161 7.44 8.58 11.37
C LEU A 161 7.38 10.10 11.15
N ALA A 162 7.95 10.61 10.07
CA ALA A 162 7.83 12.03 9.73
C ALA A 162 6.36 12.40 9.44
N PRO A 163 5.91 13.65 9.71
CA PRO A 163 4.54 14.08 9.36
C PRO A 163 4.20 13.89 7.87
N THR A 164 5.20 14.01 7.00
CA THR A 164 5.09 13.80 5.55
C THR A 164 5.24 12.33 5.13
N GLY A 165 5.52 11.43 6.08
CA GLY A 165 5.87 10.04 5.83
C GLY A 165 4.69 9.08 5.75
N SER A 166 4.98 7.87 5.28
CA SER A 166 4.01 6.78 5.16
C SER A 166 4.54 5.45 5.71
N ILE A 167 3.63 4.61 6.18
CA ILE A 167 3.92 3.23 6.57
C ILE A 167 3.28 2.25 5.57
N TRP A 168 4.01 1.21 5.23
CA TRP A 168 3.64 0.17 4.28
C TRP A 168 3.80 -1.19 4.98
N VAL A 169 2.69 -1.90 5.19
CA VAL A 169 2.65 -3.17 5.93
C VAL A 169 2.30 -4.32 5.00
N HIS A 170 3.20 -5.29 4.85
CA HIS A 170 3.05 -6.44 3.95
C HIS A 170 2.55 -7.67 4.72
N LEU A 171 1.42 -8.25 4.31
CA LEU A 171 0.75 -9.37 4.98
C LEU A 171 0.00 -10.26 3.99
N ASP A 172 -0.20 -11.54 4.33
CA ASP A 172 -1.13 -12.42 3.61
C ASP A 172 -2.58 -12.30 4.13
N ASP A 173 -3.45 -13.24 3.76
CA ASP A 173 -4.86 -13.26 4.20
C ASP A 173 -5.03 -13.49 5.72
N SER A 174 -4.04 -14.04 6.43
CA SER A 174 -4.19 -14.53 7.81
C SER A 174 -4.42 -13.38 8.78
N GLU A 175 -3.51 -12.41 8.80
CA GLU A 175 -3.52 -11.30 9.77
C GLU A 175 -3.89 -9.94 9.16
N MET A 176 -3.91 -9.82 7.82
CA MET A 176 -4.22 -8.55 7.14
C MET A 176 -5.54 -7.90 7.59
N PRO A 177 -6.68 -8.61 7.72
CA PRO A 177 -7.94 -7.98 8.13
C PRO A 177 -7.84 -7.33 9.52
N TYR A 178 -7.09 -7.94 10.44
CA TYR A 178 -6.95 -7.46 11.81
C TYR A 178 -5.89 -6.36 11.92
N ALA A 179 -4.79 -6.50 11.18
CA ALA A 179 -3.79 -5.45 11.01
C ALA A 179 -4.43 -4.16 10.46
N ARG A 180 -5.38 -4.31 9.51
CA ARG A 180 -6.15 -3.18 8.97
C ARG A 180 -6.95 -2.45 10.05
N VAL A 181 -7.66 -3.19 10.91
CA VAL A 181 -8.42 -2.60 12.02
C VAL A 181 -7.50 -1.91 13.02
N LEU A 182 -6.36 -2.53 13.34
CA LEU A 182 -5.37 -1.98 14.25
C LEU A 182 -4.72 -0.70 13.71
N LEU A 183 -4.39 -0.67 12.41
CA LEU A 183 -3.87 0.54 11.75
C LEU A 183 -4.91 1.67 11.70
N ASP A 184 -6.20 1.35 11.45
CA ASP A 184 -7.29 2.33 11.54
C ASP A 184 -7.37 2.99 12.92
N GLU A 185 -7.15 2.22 13.98
CA GLU A 185 -7.13 2.73 15.36
C GLU A 185 -5.90 3.60 15.64
N ILE A 186 -4.71 3.17 15.21
CA ILE A 186 -3.43 3.84 15.54
C ILE A 186 -3.19 5.09 14.69
N PHE A 187 -3.41 4.99 13.38
CA PHE A 187 -3.13 6.05 12.40
C PHE A 187 -4.37 6.90 12.08
N GLY A 188 -5.57 6.44 12.42
CA GLY A 188 -6.83 7.06 11.99
C GLY A 188 -7.27 6.52 10.62
N ARG A 189 -8.57 6.21 10.50
CA ARG A 189 -9.15 5.63 9.28
C ARG A 189 -9.03 6.55 8.07
N GLU A 190 -9.11 7.86 8.30
CA GLU A 190 -8.93 8.92 7.31
C GLU A 190 -7.52 8.95 6.72
N ASN A 191 -6.52 8.40 7.44
CA ASN A 191 -5.14 8.36 6.98
C ASN A 191 -4.80 7.13 6.13
N PHE A 192 -5.79 6.30 5.83
CA PHE A 192 -5.64 5.22 4.87
C PHE A 192 -5.50 5.75 3.43
N ILE A 193 -4.53 5.19 2.70
CA ILE A 193 -4.26 5.57 1.32
C ILE A 193 -4.72 4.49 0.35
N ALA A 194 -4.24 3.26 0.54
CA ALA A 194 -4.53 2.16 -0.37
C ALA A 194 -4.25 0.78 0.25
N GLN A 195 -4.99 -0.22 -0.22
CA GLN A 195 -4.65 -1.63 -0.07
C GLN A 195 -4.24 -2.13 -1.45
N ILE A 196 -3.01 -2.58 -1.58
CA ILE A 196 -2.42 -3.04 -2.83
C ILE A 196 -2.31 -4.56 -2.77
N VAL A 197 -2.74 -5.23 -3.84
CA VAL A 197 -2.58 -6.67 -4.03
C VAL A 197 -1.27 -6.91 -4.78
N VAL A 198 -0.37 -7.68 -4.19
CA VAL A 198 0.94 -8.00 -4.76
C VAL A 198 0.95 -9.47 -5.15
N GLU A 199 1.04 -9.77 -6.45
CA GLU A 199 1.16 -11.15 -6.92
C GLU A 199 2.56 -11.68 -6.59
N ILE A 200 2.64 -12.58 -5.60
CA ILE A 200 3.90 -13.12 -5.10
C ILE A 200 4.16 -14.56 -5.58
N ASN A 201 3.12 -15.25 -6.05
CA ASN A 201 3.19 -16.60 -6.59
C ASN A 201 2.24 -16.77 -7.79
N PRO A 202 2.69 -16.46 -9.03
CA PRO A 202 1.86 -16.54 -10.23
C PRO A 202 1.28 -17.93 -10.54
N LYS A 203 1.94 -18.99 -10.04
CA LYS A 203 1.45 -20.36 -10.21
C LYS A 203 0.35 -20.71 -9.22
N GLY A 204 0.17 -19.92 -8.17
CA GLY A 204 -0.67 -20.24 -7.03
C GLY A 204 -0.09 -21.34 -6.16
N ARG A 205 -0.37 -21.31 -4.86
CA ARG A 205 0.02 -22.36 -3.92
C ARG A 205 -0.88 -23.57 -4.11
N GLN A 206 -0.33 -24.64 -4.66
CA GLN A 206 -1.10 -25.83 -5.08
C GLN A 206 -1.60 -26.71 -3.92
N LEU A 207 -1.10 -26.47 -2.70
CA LEU A 207 -1.45 -27.25 -1.52
C LEU A 207 -2.71 -26.75 -0.81
N ASP A 208 -3.22 -25.58 -1.21
CA ASP A 208 -4.42 -25.01 -0.62
C ASP A 208 -5.66 -25.80 -1.04
N ARG A 209 -6.57 -26.06 -0.09
CA ARG A 209 -7.74 -26.92 -0.29
C ARG A 209 -8.73 -26.38 -1.32
N PHE A 210 -8.87 -25.05 -1.43
CA PHE A 210 -9.96 -24.43 -2.18
C PHE A 210 -9.46 -23.58 -3.35
N PHE A 211 -8.69 -22.54 -3.06
CA PHE A 211 -8.13 -21.63 -4.06
C PHE A 211 -6.62 -21.59 -3.90
N ALA A 212 -5.89 -21.63 -5.00
CA ALA A 212 -4.45 -21.52 -4.99
C ALA A 212 -4.05 -20.07 -4.73
N ALA A 213 -3.60 -19.74 -3.51
CA ALA A 213 -3.22 -18.38 -3.15
C ALA A 213 -2.03 -17.91 -4.02
N CYS A 214 -2.18 -16.75 -4.66
CA CYS A 214 -1.19 -16.18 -5.57
C CYS A 214 -0.66 -14.80 -5.15
N HIS A 215 -1.28 -14.17 -4.16
CA HIS A 215 -1.01 -12.79 -3.79
C HIS A 215 -0.95 -12.59 -2.28
N ASP A 216 -0.24 -11.52 -1.92
CA ASP A 216 -0.23 -10.91 -0.59
C ASP A 216 -0.85 -9.49 -0.70
N TYR A 217 -0.98 -8.81 0.44
CA TYR A 217 -1.48 -7.45 0.56
C TYR A 217 -0.42 -6.51 1.11
N LEU A 218 -0.50 -5.26 0.67
CA LEU A 218 0.33 -4.17 1.15
C LEU A 218 -0.60 -3.02 1.56
N LEU A 219 -0.71 -2.82 2.88
CA LEU A 219 -1.52 -1.76 3.48
C LEU A 219 -0.71 -0.47 3.57
N VAL A 220 -1.25 0.62 3.02
CA VAL A 220 -0.57 1.92 2.97
C VAL A 220 -1.33 2.95 3.81
N TYR A 221 -0.64 3.54 4.79
CA TYR A 221 -1.14 4.65 5.61
C TYR A 221 -0.17 5.82 5.60
N ALA A 222 -0.72 7.03 5.64
CA ALA A 222 0.05 8.23 5.96
C ALA A 222 0.14 8.40 7.48
N LYS A 223 1.15 9.14 7.97
CA LYS A 223 1.04 9.79 9.29
C LYS A 223 -0.07 10.85 9.30
N ASP A 224 -0.10 11.67 8.25
CA ASP A 224 -1.10 12.70 8.01
C ASP A 224 -1.35 12.84 6.50
N THR A 225 -2.55 12.49 6.04
CA THR A 225 -2.92 12.57 4.61
C THR A 225 -2.92 13.99 4.03
N SER A 226 -2.99 15.02 4.86
CA SER A 226 -2.89 16.41 4.42
C SER A 226 -1.45 16.86 4.15
N MET A 227 -0.47 16.14 4.71
CA MET A 227 0.97 16.44 4.59
C MET A 227 1.76 15.39 3.80
N VAL A 228 1.23 14.17 3.66
CA VAL A 228 1.97 13.05 3.09
C VAL A 228 2.50 13.36 1.70
N THR A 229 3.78 13.05 1.49
CA THR A 229 4.43 13.19 0.19
C THR A 229 4.57 11.80 -0.43
N LEU A 230 3.58 11.42 -1.26
CA LEU A 230 3.64 10.21 -2.08
C LEU A 230 3.62 10.57 -3.56
N GLU A 231 4.59 10.02 -4.30
CA GLU A 231 4.62 10.08 -5.76
C GLU A 231 4.35 8.69 -6.35
N PRO A 232 3.09 8.21 -6.38
CA PRO A 232 2.75 6.90 -6.93
C PRO A 232 2.78 6.93 -8.46
N GLY A 233 3.77 7.54 -9.09
CA GLY A 233 3.87 7.73 -10.53
C GLY A 233 5.18 7.18 -11.09
N ILE A 234 5.12 6.10 -11.85
CA ILE A 234 6.29 5.53 -12.53
C ILE A 234 6.38 6.12 -13.94
N THR A 235 7.56 6.62 -14.33
CA THR A 235 7.85 7.08 -15.70
C THR A 235 7.99 5.90 -16.67
N GLY A 236 8.60 4.80 -16.25
CA GLY A 236 8.75 3.56 -17.03
C GLY A 236 7.48 2.75 -17.29
N SER A 237 6.34 3.06 -16.67
CA SER A 237 5.05 2.37 -16.90
C SER A 237 4.19 3.03 -17.97
N VAL A 238 4.72 4.05 -18.66
CA VAL A 238 4.08 4.67 -19.83
C VAL A 238 4.29 3.76 -21.03
N ASP A 239 3.28 2.96 -21.36
CA ASP A 239 3.30 2.09 -22.53
C ASP A 239 3.02 2.92 -23.80
N PRO A 240 3.91 2.91 -24.82
CA PRO A 240 3.64 3.54 -26.10
C PRO A 240 2.35 3.05 -26.79
N GLN A 241 1.85 1.85 -26.47
CA GLN A 241 0.60 1.31 -27.00
C GLN A 241 -0.64 2.03 -26.44
N ASP A 242 -0.54 2.67 -25.26
CA ASP A 242 -1.60 3.55 -24.72
C ASP A 242 -1.79 4.81 -25.60
N PHE A 243 -0.84 5.11 -26.51
CA PHE A 243 -0.80 6.26 -27.41
C PHE A 243 -0.79 5.81 -28.88
N PRO A 244 -1.95 5.38 -29.41
CA PRO A 244 -2.03 4.70 -30.70
C PRO A 244 -1.89 5.64 -31.91
N TYR A 245 -1.96 6.96 -31.72
CA TYR A 245 -1.84 7.93 -32.81
C TYR A 245 -0.45 8.57 -32.81
N GLU A 246 0.01 9.01 -33.98
CA GLU A 246 1.33 9.63 -34.15
C GLU A 246 1.24 10.75 -35.20
N ASP A 247 1.85 11.89 -34.89
CA ASP A 247 2.00 13.03 -35.81
C ASP A 247 3.42 13.60 -35.73
N SER A 248 3.68 14.74 -36.39
CA SER A 248 4.99 15.41 -36.38
C SER A 248 5.51 15.81 -34.98
N GLN A 249 4.65 15.82 -33.96
CA GLN A 249 5.00 16.13 -32.57
C GLN A 249 5.08 14.87 -31.69
N GLY A 250 4.93 13.68 -32.27
CA GLY A 250 5.07 12.40 -31.60
C GLY A 250 3.74 11.71 -31.28
N ARG A 251 3.80 10.72 -30.38
CA ARG A 251 2.65 9.86 -30.05
C ARG A 251 1.63 10.53 -29.16
N TYR A 252 0.35 10.26 -29.41
CA TYR A 252 -0.75 10.79 -28.63
C TYR A 252 -1.95 9.83 -28.57
N ARG A 253 -2.88 10.15 -27.67
CA ARG A 253 -4.20 9.52 -27.60
C ARG A 253 -5.29 10.58 -27.57
N LEU A 254 -6.50 10.20 -27.96
CA LEU A 254 -7.66 11.07 -27.92
C LEU A 254 -8.53 10.73 -26.71
N LEU A 255 -8.63 11.65 -25.76
CA LEU A 255 -9.50 11.52 -24.60
C LEU A 255 -10.77 12.34 -24.81
N PRO A 256 -11.99 11.77 -24.69
CA PRO A 256 -13.22 12.56 -24.80
C PRO A 256 -13.16 13.77 -23.87
N LEU A 257 -13.38 14.98 -24.39
CA LEU A 257 -13.35 16.20 -23.57
C LEU A 257 -14.53 16.22 -22.60
N ARG A 258 -15.64 15.59 -22.97
CA ARG A 258 -16.80 15.40 -22.10
C ARG A 258 -16.44 14.55 -20.87
N ASN A 259 -16.91 14.98 -19.70
CA ASN A 259 -16.84 14.18 -18.48
C ASN A 259 -17.75 12.93 -18.59
N THR A 260 -17.20 11.74 -18.34
CA THR A 260 -17.95 10.47 -18.43
C THR A 260 -18.72 10.13 -17.16
N ASN A 261 -18.40 10.77 -16.04
CA ASN A 261 -19.06 10.52 -14.76
C ASN A 261 -20.35 11.35 -14.64
N LYS A 262 -21.50 10.65 -14.62
CA LYS A 262 -22.84 11.27 -14.57
C LYS A 262 -23.13 12.09 -13.31
N ARG A 263 -22.32 11.95 -12.24
CA ARG A 263 -22.39 12.83 -11.06
C ARG A 263 -22.11 14.29 -11.42
N PHE A 264 -21.23 14.51 -12.41
CA PHE A 264 -21.00 15.84 -12.99
C PHE A 264 -22.00 16.06 -14.12
N ASN A 265 -22.90 17.00 -13.91
CA ASN A 265 -23.97 17.33 -14.83
C ASN A 265 -24.23 18.84 -14.79
N PRO A 266 -25.07 19.40 -15.69
CA PRO A 266 -25.32 20.83 -15.71
C PRO A 266 -25.88 21.41 -14.40
N VAL A 267 -26.43 20.61 -13.50
CA VAL A 267 -26.89 21.08 -12.18
C VAL A 267 -25.72 21.19 -11.20
N THR A 268 -24.85 20.18 -11.14
CA THR A 268 -23.74 20.07 -10.17
C THR A 268 -22.46 20.78 -10.61
N ALA A 269 -22.31 21.01 -11.92
CA ALA A 269 -21.13 21.66 -12.52
C ALA A 269 -21.57 22.65 -13.61
N ARG A 270 -22.43 23.61 -13.25
CA ARG A 270 -23.07 24.59 -14.16
C ARG A 270 -22.10 25.27 -15.11
N THR A 271 -20.95 25.72 -14.61
CA THR A 271 -19.92 26.44 -15.38
C THR A 271 -19.19 25.58 -16.41
N MET A 272 -19.38 24.26 -16.36
CA MET A 272 -18.76 23.28 -17.26
C MET A 272 -19.71 22.83 -18.38
N SER A 273 -20.95 23.33 -18.39
CA SER A 273 -21.94 23.10 -19.46
C SER A 273 -22.05 24.36 -20.31
N TYR A 274 -21.26 24.46 -21.37
CA TYR A 274 -21.24 25.61 -22.27
C TYR A 274 -20.96 25.16 -23.71
N PRO A 275 -21.35 25.94 -24.73
CA PRO A 275 -21.09 25.58 -26.12
C PRO A 275 -19.61 25.67 -26.45
N LEU A 276 -19.14 24.70 -27.23
CA LEU A 276 -17.87 24.77 -27.96
C LEU A 276 -18.14 24.78 -29.45
N TYR A 277 -17.26 25.42 -30.21
CA TYR A 277 -17.41 25.56 -31.64
C TYR A 277 -16.37 24.67 -32.32
N ALA A 278 -16.81 23.77 -33.19
CA ALA A 278 -15.95 22.79 -33.83
C ALA A 278 -16.18 22.73 -35.34
N ASN A 279 -15.12 22.82 -36.13
CA ASN A 279 -15.21 22.68 -37.58
C ASN A 279 -15.13 21.18 -37.95
N PRO A 280 -16.16 20.61 -38.62
CA PRO A 280 -16.23 19.18 -38.89
C PRO A 280 -15.21 18.69 -39.94
N ASP A 281 -14.72 19.60 -40.79
CA ASP A 281 -13.81 19.27 -41.89
C ASP A 281 -12.34 19.31 -41.46
N THR A 282 -11.98 20.31 -40.64
CA THR A 282 -10.60 20.50 -40.14
C THR A 282 -10.38 19.91 -38.74
N GLY A 283 -11.45 19.68 -37.99
CA GLY A 283 -11.39 19.25 -36.59
C GLY A 283 -11.01 20.36 -35.60
N ALA A 284 -10.80 21.60 -36.04
CA ALA A 284 -10.44 22.71 -35.16
C ALA A 284 -11.55 22.98 -34.13
N VAL A 285 -11.19 23.32 -32.89
CA VAL A 285 -12.12 23.60 -31.78
C VAL A 285 -11.77 24.95 -31.16
N ARG A 286 -12.79 25.75 -30.79
CA ARG A 286 -12.61 27.02 -30.07
C ARG A 286 -13.72 27.23 -29.04
N SER A 287 -13.44 28.07 -28.05
CA SER A 287 -14.43 28.54 -27.06
C SER A 287 -15.39 29.60 -27.61
N ALA A 288 -15.10 30.17 -28.80
CA ALA A 288 -15.93 31.16 -29.47
C ALA A 288 -16.21 30.77 -30.94
N PRO A 289 -17.32 31.25 -31.53
CA PRO A 289 -17.67 30.95 -32.93
C PRO A 289 -16.58 31.34 -33.93
N PHE A 290 -16.44 30.55 -35.00
CA PHE A 290 -15.56 30.87 -36.13
C PHE A 290 -16.11 30.26 -37.44
N THR A 291 -15.61 30.73 -38.57
CA THR A 291 -16.09 30.32 -39.90
C THR A 291 -16.02 28.81 -40.10
N GLY A 292 -17.15 28.22 -40.50
CA GLY A 292 -17.26 26.77 -40.74
C GLY A 292 -17.43 25.92 -39.48
N ALA A 293 -17.46 26.52 -38.29
CA ALA A 293 -17.69 25.79 -37.04
C ALA A 293 -19.17 25.49 -36.80
N LYS A 294 -19.44 24.34 -36.18
CA LYS A 294 -20.72 23.97 -35.60
C LYS A 294 -20.67 24.12 -34.09
N GLU A 295 -21.75 24.61 -33.49
CA GLU A 295 -21.90 24.63 -32.05
C GLU A 295 -22.15 23.22 -31.51
N ILE A 296 -21.43 22.84 -30.47
CA ILE A 296 -21.45 21.52 -29.84
C ILE A 296 -21.63 21.69 -28.34
N MET A 297 -22.67 21.04 -27.81
CA MET A 297 -22.90 20.89 -26.38
C MET A 297 -22.39 19.53 -25.90
N PRO A 298 -21.89 19.43 -24.66
CA PRO A 298 -21.46 18.16 -24.10
C PRO A 298 -22.68 17.26 -23.89
N VAL A 299 -22.66 16.07 -24.49
CA VAL A 299 -23.74 15.08 -24.35
C VAL A 299 -23.23 13.66 -24.15
N PHE A 300 -23.90 12.90 -23.29
CA PHE A 300 -23.62 11.48 -23.11
C PHE A 300 -23.94 10.66 -24.38
N GLY A 301 -23.63 9.37 -24.37
CA GLY A 301 -23.94 8.47 -25.49
C GLY A 301 -25.44 8.35 -25.80
N ASP A 302 -26.30 8.60 -24.81
CA ASP A 302 -27.77 8.62 -24.88
C ASP A 302 -28.34 10.00 -25.29
N LEU A 303 -27.47 11.00 -25.52
CA LEU A 303 -27.75 12.41 -25.80
C LEU A 303 -28.28 13.22 -24.61
N GLN A 304 -28.25 12.69 -23.39
CA GLN A 304 -28.54 13.50 -22.22
C GLN A 304 -27.44 14.55 -21.99
N PRO A 305 -27.79 15.75 -21.47
CA PRO A 305 -26.82 16.80 -21.18
C PRO A 305 -25.70 16.30 -20.26
N ALA A 306 -24.47 16.59 -20.63
CA ALA A 306 -23.27 16.32 -19.85
C ALA A 306 -22.54 17.62 -19.54
N VAL A 307 -21.29 17.52 -19.08
CA VAL A 307 -20.41 18.67 -18.90
C VAL A 307 -19.04 18.37 -19.51
N TRP A 308 -18.28 19.42 -19.82
CA TRP A 308 -16.89 19.32 -20.21
C TRP A 308 -15.98 19.02 -19.01
N ARG A 309 -14.79 18.48 -19.29
CA ARG A 309 -13.70 18.38 -18.31
C ARG A 309 -12.94 19.71 -18.14
N TRP A 310 -13.00 20.60 -19.13
CA TRP A 310 -12.28 21.88 -19.15
C TRP A 310 -13.24 23.06 -19.03
N SER A 311 -12.80 24.14 -18.38
CA SER A 311 -13.53 25.41 -18.37
C SER A 311 -13.35 26.14 -19.71
N ALA A 312 -14.22 27.12 -19.99
CA ALA A 312 -14.13 27.90 -21.21
C ALA A 312 -12.79 28.66 -21.34
N SER A 313 -12.21 29.08 -20.22
CA SER A 313 -10.88 29.73 -20.19
C SER A 313 -9.78 28.75 -20.57
N THR A 314 -9.76 27.53 -20.01
CA THR A 314 -8.78 26.51 -20.39
C THR A 314 -8.89 26.15 -21.86
N VAL A 315 -10.11 26.09 -22.42
CA VAL A 315 -10.28 25.86 -23.85
C VAL A 315 -9.78 27.04 -24.69
N ALA A 316 -9.97 28.28 -24.24
CA ALA A 316 -9.45 29.46 -24.94
C ALA A 316 -7.92 29.46 -25.01
N GLU A 317 -7.26 29.04 -23.93
CA GLU A 317 -5.80 29.00 -23.82
C GLU A 317 -5.17 27.82 -24.57
N ARG A 318 -5.85 26.65 -24.58
CA ARG A 318 -5.29 25.37 -25.03
C ARG A 318 -6.10 24.72 -26.15
N SER A 319 -6.68 25.55 -27.01
CA SER A 319 -7.54 25.09 -28.11
C SER A 319 -6.82 24.21 -29.14
N ASP A 320 -5.51 24.35 -29.25
CA ASP A 320 -4.60 23.55 -30.07
C ASP A 320 -4.41 22.11 -29.56
N GLU A 321 -4.74 21.86 -28.30
CA GLU A 321 -4.80 20.51 -27.72
C GLU A 321 -6.16 19.84 -27.91
N LEU A 322 -7.08 20.44 -28.68
CA LEU A 322 -8.40 19.89 -28.93
C LEU A 322 -8.59 19.51 -30.39
N PHE A 323 -9.31 18.41 -30.60
CA PHE A 323 -9.66 17.92 -31.91
C PHE A 323 -11.09 17.40 -31.94
N ALA A 324 -11.87 17.85 -32.91
CA ALA A 324 -13.22 17.35 -33.15
C ALA A 324 -13.23 16.33 -34.29
N ARG A 325 -14.00 15.25 -34.12
CA ARG A 325 -14.24 14.28 -35.18
C ARG A 325 -15.63 13.70 -35.11
N GLN A 326 -16.10 13.16 -36.23
CA GLN A 326 -17.34 12.41 -36.25
C GLN A 326 -17.17 11.08 -35.50
N VAL A 327 -18.15 10.77 -34.64
CA VAL A 327 -18.25 9.51 -33.90
C VAL A 327 -19.60 8.87 -34.19
N ARG A 328 -19.61 7.53 -34.23
CA ARG A 328 -20.84 6.75 -34.37
C ARG A 328 -21.41 6.44 -32.98
N GLY A 329 -22.43 7.19 -32.57
CA GLY A 329 -23.18 6.94 -31.35
C GLY A 329 -24.37 5.99 -31.57
N ARG A 330 -25.05 5.62 -30.48
CA ARG A 330 -26.26 4.77 -30.54
C ARG A 330 -27.40 5.39 -31.36
N LYS A 331 -27.49 6.72 -31.37
CA LYS A 331 -28.51 7.49 -32.10
C LYS A 331 -28.01 8.04 -33.45
N GLY A 332 -26.89 7.54 -33.97
CA GLY A 332 -26.33 7.95 -35.25
C GLY A 332 -24.99 8.68 -35.13
N ILE A 333 -24.56 9.26 -36.25
CA ILE A 333 -23.28 9.99 -36.36
C ILE A 333 -23.44 11.37 -35.73
N ARG A 334 -22.44 11.79 -34.94
CA ARG A 334 -22.37 13.14 -34.36
C ARG A 334 -20.93 13.63 -34.33
N LEU A 335 -20.75 14.94 -34.22
CA LEU A 335 -19.43 15.53 -33.94
C LEU A 335 -19.17 15.48 -32.44
N ASP A 336 -18.01 15.02 -32.02
CA ASP A 336 -17.59 14.95 -30.62
C ASP A 336 -16.18 15.54 -30.46
N ILE A 337 -15.87 16.05 -29.28
CA ILE A 337 -14.64 16.81 -29.01
C ILE A 337 -13.72 15.98 -28.11
N PHE A 338 -12.45 15.92 -28.50
CA PHE A 338 -11.40 15.17 -27.81
C PHE A 338 -10.26 16.10 -27.41
N GLN A 339 -9.65 15.80 -26.28
CA GLN A 339 -8.33 16.31 -25.90
C GLN A 339 -7.26 15.42 -26.54
N ILE A 340 -6.29 16.05 -27.19
CA ILE A 340 -5.04 15.45 -27.66
C ILE A 340 -4.12 15.31 -26.45
N ASP A 341 -3.99 14.10 -25.94
CA ASP A 341 -3.16 13.79 -24.78
C ASP A 341 -1.83 13.17 -25.25
N ARG A 342 -0.76 13.97 -25.26
CA ARG A 342 0.54 13.60 -25.86
C ARG A 342 1.45 12.84 -24.91
N MET A 343 2.16 11.86 -25.45
CA MET A 343 3.30 11.24 -24.77
C MET A 343 4.46 12.24 -24.75
N HIS A 344 5.07 12.44 -23.59
CA HIS A 344 6.21 13.33 -23.41
C HIS A 344 7.19 12.75 -22.38
N PRO A 345 8.49 13.10 -22.45
CA PRO A 345 9.47 12.71 -21.45
C PRO A 345 9.06 13.15 -20.05
N GLY A 346 9.24 12.29 -19.04
CA GLY A 346 8.84 12.57 -17.66
C GLY A 346 7.36 12.36 -17.37
N ARG A 347 6.54 11.96 -18.35
CA ARG A 347 5.16 11.54 -18.10
C ARG A 347 5.14 10.37 -17.12
N ARG A 348 4.25 10.44 -16.13
CA ARG A 348 4.07 9.40 -15.12
C ARG A 348 2.67 8.80 -15.22
N LYS A 349 2.54 7.49 -14.96
CA LYS A 349 1.26 6.81 -14.79
C LYS A 349 1.07 6.46 -13.33
N LYS A 350 -0.10 6.79 -12.78
CA LYS A 350 -0.45 6.42 -11.41
C LYS A 350 -0.37 4.90 -11.24
N LEU A 351 0.23 4.47 -10.13
CA LEU A 351 0.28 3.08 -9.72
C LEU A 351 -1.15 2.54 -9.54
N LYS A 352 -1.38 1.33 -10.04
CA LYS A 352 -2.60 0.57 -9.77
C LYS A 352 -2.48 -0.10 -8.41
N THR A 353 -3.60 -0.57 -7.87
CA THR A 353 -3.65 -1.35 -6.60
C THR A 353 -3.50 -2.85 -6.81
N ILE A 354 -3.12 -3.30 -8.02
CA ILE A 354 -2.78 -4.70 -8.31
C ILE A 354 -1.43 -4.70 -9.01
N TRP A 355 -0.44 -5.34 -8.42
CA TRP A 355 0.94 -5.39 -8.91
C TRP A 355 1.28 -6.82 -9.32
N PRO A 356 1.38 -7.09 -10.64
CA PRO A 356 1.68 -8.41 -11.14
C PRO A 356 3.17 -8.77 -10.96
N ALA A 357 3.47 -10.06 -10.80
CA ALA A 357 4.82 -10.53 -10.49
C ALA A 357 5.84 -10.25 -11.60
N ASN A 358 5.39 -10.13 -12.85
CA ASN A 358 6.25 -9.75 -13.97
C ASN A 358 6.78 -8.31 -13.85
N GLU A 359 6.15 -7.46 -13.04
CA GLU A 359 6.55 -6.08 -12.80
C GLU A 359 7.35 -5.90 -11.51
N VAL A 360 7.00 -6.62 -10.44
CA VAL A 360 7.58 -6.43 -9.10
C VAL A 360 8.38 -7.63 -8.59
N GLY A 361 8.43 -8.72 -9.36
CA GLY A 361 9.04 -9.98 -8.95
C GLY A 361 8.09 -10.87 -8.15
N SER A 362 8.55 -12.08 -7.85
CA SER A 362 7.88 -13.11 -7.05
C SER A 362 8.83 -13.70 -6.01
N SER A 363 8.31 -14.48 -5.05
CA SER A 363 9.14 -15.21 -4.08
C SER A 363 10.20 -16.08 -4.76
N ASP A 364 9.84 -16.72 -5.88
CA ASP A 364 10.75 -17.56 -6.67
C ASP A 364 11.86 -16.73 -7.32
N SER A 365 11.52 -15.56 -7.89
CA SER A 365 12.53 -14.70 -8.52
C SER A 365 13.51 -14.12 -7.50
N ALA A 366 13.05 -13.79 -6.29
CA ALA A 366 13.89 -13.29 -5.21
C ALA A 366 14.90 -14.35 -4.73
N LYS A 367 14.45 -15.59 -4.51
CA LYS A 367 15.34 -16.72 -4.17
C LYS A 367 16.38 -16.98 -5.26
N LEU A 368 15.93 -16.98 -6.52
CA LEU A 368 16.81 -17.18 -7.66
C LEU A 368 17.86 -16.08 -7.78
N GLN A 369 17.49 -14.83 -7.51
CA GLN A 369 18.42 -13.70 -7.50
C GLN A 369 19.52 -13.89 -6.45
N LEU A 370 19.15 -14.26 -5.21
CA LEU A 370 20.11 -14.52 -4.14
C LEU A 370 21.07 -15.66 -4.50
N ARG A 371 20.55 -16.80 -4.97
CA ARG A 371 21.39 -17.95 -5.35
C ARG A 371 22.36 -17.64 -6.48
N ARG A 372 21.90 -16.91 -7.50
CA ARG A 372 22.75 -16.48 -8.62
C ARG A 372 23.91 -15.60 -8.17
N LYS A 373 23.71 -14.85 -7.09
CA LYS A 373 24.66 -13.83 -6.64
C LYS A 373 25.63 -14.34 -5.58
N PHE A 374 25.14 -15.16 -4.66
CA PHE A 374 25.89 -15.59 -3.48
C PHE A 374 26.10 -17.12 -3.41
N GLY A 375 25.66 -17.86 -4.42
CA GLY A 375 25.79 -19.32 -4.50
C GLY A 375 24.56 -20.07 -3.97
N ASP A 376 24.49 -21.38 -4.21
CA ASP A 376 23.32 -22.20 -3.84
C ASP A 376 23.19 -22.46 -2.33
N ASP A 377 24.27 -22.26 -1.58
CA ASP A 377 24.32 -22.46 -0.13
C ASP A 377 23.57 -21.38 0.66
N ILE A 378 23.30 -20.21 0.04
CA ILE A 378 22.49 -19.18 0.69
C ILE A 378 21.02 -19.61 0.74
N GLN A 379 20.56 -19.90 1.95
CA GLN A 379 19.18 -20.25 2.22
C GLN A 379 18.54 -19.15 3.04
N PHE A 380 17.55 -18.47 2.45
CA PHE A 380 16.60 -17.64 3.17
C PHE A 380 15.20 -18.04 2.68
N ALA A 381 14.29 -18.31 3.62
CA ALA A 381 13.02 -18.95 3.29
C ALA A 381 12.12 -18.08 2.42
N THR A 382 12.11 -16.76 2.63
CA THR A 382 11.10 -15.84 2.08
C THR A 382 11.66 -14.45 1.78
N PRO A 383 12.73 -14.31 0.96
CA PRO A 383 13.27 -12.99 0.65
C PRO A 383 12.27 -12.24 -0.21
N LYS A 384 12.01 -10.97 0.11
CA LYS A 384 11.16 -10.13 -0.74
C LYS A 384 11.92 -9.72 -2.02
N PRO A 385 11.24 -9.57 -3.17
CA PRO A 385 11.91 -9.19 -4.42
C PRO A 385 12.43 -7.75 -4.40
N GLU A 386 13.64 -7.51 -4.87
CA GLU A 386 14.20 -6.15 -4.96
C GLU A 386 13.35 -5.18 -5.80
N PRO A 387 12.75 -5.56 -6.96
CA PRO A 387 11.91 -4.64 -7.75
C PRO A 387 10.63 -4.19 -7.02
N LEU A 388 10.11 -5.01 -6.09
CA LEU A 388 8.99 -4.63 -5.23
C LEU A 388 9.40 -3.48 -4.30
N LEU A 389 10.52 -3.65 -3.57
CA LEU A 389 11.03 -2.62 -2.66
C LEU A 389 11.47 -1.37 -3.42
N GLU A 390 12.01 -1.51 -4.63
CA GLU A 390 12.37 -0.38 -5.49
C GLU A 390 11.14 0.46 -5.84
N ARG A 391 10.02 -0.19 -6.14
CA ARG A 391 8.74 0.48 -6.42
C ARG A 391 8.20 1.19 -5.17
N ILE A 392 8.25 0.55 -4.01
CA ILE A 392 7.78 1.12 -2.74
C ILE A 392 8.60 2.34 -2.35
N ILE A 393 9.94 2.21 -2.33
CA ILE A 393 10.87 3.26 -1.93
C ILE A 393 10.75 4.47 -2.86
N ASN A 394 10.71 4.26 -4.18
CA ASN A 394 10.53 5.37 -5.13
C ASN A 394 9.16 6.04 -5.05
N ALA A 395 8.11 5.33 -4.60
CA ALA A 395 6.79 5.91 -4.44
C ALA A 395 6.67 6.81 -3.20
N ALA A 396 7.48 6.55 -2.16
CA ALA A 396 7.36 7.20 -0.86
C ALA A 396 8.54 8.09 -0.45
N THR A 397 9.65 8.08 -1.21
CA THR A 397 10.88 8.78 -0.83
C THR A 397 11.64 9.35 -2.02
N VAL A 398 12.48 10.35 -1.77
CA VAL A 398 13.51 10.87 -2.69
C VAL A 398 14.92 10.54 -2.18
N PRO A 399 15.99 10.66 -2.99
CA PRO A 399 17.36 10.49 -2.49
C PRO A 399 17.65 11.38 -1.28
N GLY A 400 18.35 10.83 -0.28
CA GLY A 400 18.62 11.46 1.01
C GLY A 400 17.51 11.33 2.05
N ASP A 401 16.33 10.80 1.70
CA ASP A 401 15.31 10.44 2.69
C ASP A 401 15.68 9.15 3.43
N TYR A 402 15.01 8.94 4.56
CA TYR A 402 15.31 7.86 5.47
C TYR A 402 14.20 6.78 5.48
N VAL A 403 14.61 5.52 5.32
CA VAL A 403 13.73 4.34 5.23
C VAL A 403 13.95 3.44 6.42
N TRP A 404 12.89 3.09 7.15
CA TRP A 404 12.96 2.16 8.28
C TRP A 404 12.29 0.83 7.95
N ASP A 405 12.95 -0.26 8.35
CA ASP A 405 12.41 -1.63 8.30
C ASP A 405 12.81 -2.41 9.55
N VAL A 406 11.87 -2.54 10.48
CA VAL A 406 12.12 -3.19 11.78
C VAL A 406 11.84 -4.70 11.77
N PHE A 407 11.57 -5.26 10.59
CA PHE A 407 11.44 -6.71 10.33
C PHE A 407 12.28 -7.06 9.11
N ALA A 408 13.57 -6.74 9.17
CA ALA A 408 14.41 -6.66 7.97
C ALA A 408 14.62 -8.00 7.26
N GLY A 409 14.59 -9.12 7.99
CA GLY A 409 14.81 -10.46 7.44
C GLY A 409 16.10 -10.51 6.63
N SER A 410 15.97 -10.85 5.34
CA SER A 410 17.12 -10.90 4.42
C SER A 410 17.79 -9.54 4.09
N GLY A 411 17.33 -8.42 4.64
CA GLY A 411 17.92 -7.09 4.45
C GLY A 411 17.62 -6.43 3.11
N THR A 412 16.59 -6.88 2.39
CA THR A 412 16.27 -6.39 1.04
C THR A 412 15.99 -4.88 1.02
N THR A 413 15.32 -4.36 2.05
CA THR A 413 14.97 -2.93 2.14
C THR A 413 16.21 -2.04 2.18
N GLY A 414 17.18 -2.33 3.05
CA GLY A 414 18.42 -1.55 3.16
C GLY A 414 19.27 -1.61 1.89
N VAL A 415 19.38 -2.79 1.27
CA VAL A 415 20.09 -2.98 0.00
C VAL A 415 19.52 -2.09 -1.10
N VAL A 416 18.19 -2.04 -1.23
CA VAL A 416 17.52 -1.24 -2.25
C VAL A 416 17.56 0.25 -1.90
N ALA A 417 17.33 0.62 -0.64
CA ALA A 417 17.42 2.00 -0.16
C ALA A 417 18.80 2.59 -0.47
N HIS A 418 19.87 1.89 -0.11
CA HIS A 418 21.25 2.31 -0.36
C HIS A 418 21.53 2.51 -1.86
N ARG A 419 21.19 1.53 -2.72
CA ARG A 419 21.38 1.67 -4.18
C ARG A 419 20.61 2.85 -4.78
N LEU A 420 19.47 3.18 -4.19
CA LEU A 420 18.64 4.31 -4.58
C LEU A 420 19.11 5.64 -3.95
N GLY A 421 20.19 5.64 -3.14
CA GLY A 421 20.71 6.83 -2.48
C GLY A 421 19.81 7.34 -1.36
N ARG A 422 19.09 6.44 -0.67
CA ARG A 422 18.35 6.72 0.57
C ARG A 422 19.15 6.19 1.74
N HIS A 423 18.96 6.81 2.89
CA HIS A 423 19.45 6.28 4.15
C HIS A 423 18.53 5.17 4.65
N PHE A 424 19.02 4.27 5.48
CA PHE A 424 18.20 3.20 6.05
C PHE A 424 18.48 2.88 7.52
N MET A 425 17.43 2.46 8.22
CA MET A 425 17.53 1.76 9.49
C MET A 425 16.84 0.41 9.36
N MET A 426 17.57 -0.66 9.68
CA MET A 426 17.01 -2.01 9.72
C MET A 426 17.13 -2.61 11.11
N ALA A 427 16.09 -3.32 11.56
CA ALA A 427 16.17 -4.16 12.75
C ALA A 427 15.84 -5.62 12.42
N GLU A 428 16.61 -6.54 12.98
CA GLU A 428 16.42 -7.98 12.84
C GLU A 428 16.82 -8.67 14.15
N SER A 429 15.94 -9.53 14.66
CA SER A 429 16.12 -10.14 15.98
C SER A 429 17.01 -11.37 15.95
N ASN A 430 17.11 -12.05 14.80
CA ASN A 430 17.97 -13.23 14.65
C ASN A 430 19.41 -12.83 14.27
N PRO A 431 20.39 -12.97 15.19
CA PRO A 431 21.77 -12.55 14.93
C PRO A 431 22.42 -13.29 13.75
N ASN A 432 22.04 -14.56 13.52
CA ASN A 432 22.56 -15.35 12.41
C ASN A 432 22.09 -14.78 11.06
N THR A 433 20.82 -14.37 10.96
CA THR A 433 20.29 -13.69 9.76
C THR A 433 21.04 -12.39 9.49
N VAL A 434 21.33 -11.61 10.54
CA VAL A 434 22.11 -10.37 10.40
C VAL A 434 23.53 -10.68 9.89
N ALA A 435 24.21 -11.64 10.51
CA ALA A 435 25.58 -12.00 10.19
C ALA A 435 25.75 -12.60 8.78
N THR A 436 24.80 -13.44 8.35
CA THR A 436 24.96 -14.26 7.15
C THR A 436 24.23 -13.73 5.92
N HIS A 437 23.10 -13.02 6.09
CA HIS A 437 22.33 -12.47 4.98
C HIS A 437 22.48 -10.95 4.89
N ILE A 438 22.16 -10.21 5.95
CA ILE A 438 22.14 -8.74 5.89
C ILE A 438 23.54 -8.18 5.62
N ARG A 439 24.56 -8.57 6.42
CA ARG A 439 25.94 -8.10 6.23
C ARG A 439 26.46 -8.40 4.83
N MET A 440 26.39 -9.66 4.42
CA MET A 440 26.86 -10.08 3.10
C MET A 440 26.21 -9.28 1.95
N ARG A 441 24.90 -9.00 2.03
CA ARG A 441 24.20 -8.23 0.98
C ARG A 441 24.50 -6.74 1.01
N LEU A 442 24.73 -6.16 2.18
CA LEU A 442 25.12 -4.75 2.32
C LEU A 442 26.56 -4.53 1.85
N ASP A 443 27.48 -5.44 2.20
CA ASP A 443 28.87 -5.42 1.75
C ASP A 443 28.96 -5.46 0.21
N ASP A 444 28.12 -6.29 -0.42
CA ASP A 444 28.05 -6.42 -1.87
C ASP A 444 27.60 -5.12 -2.59
N VAL A 445 26.82 -4.27 -1.93
CA VAL A 445 26.46 -2.95 -2.47
C VAL A 445 27.35 -1.83 -1.96
N GLY A 446 28.37 -2.14 -1.15
CA GLY A 446 29.31 -1.19 -0.58
C GLY A 446 28.72 -0.31 0.53
N ALA A 447 27.63 -0.74 1.17
CA ALA A 447 27.03 -0.01 2.28
C ALA A 447 27.83 -0.23 3.57
N THR A 448 28.07 0.85 4.32
CA THR A 448 28.82 0.83 5.59
C THR A 448 27.97 1.38 6.73
N PRO A 449 26.92 0.66 7.15
CA PRO A 449 26.08 1.10 8.26
C PRO A 449 26.79 0.94 9.61
N PHE A 450 26.27 1.62 10.63
CA PHE A 450 26.55 1.27 12.02
C PHE A 450 25.90 -0.07 12.36
N TRP A 451 26.66 -0.96 12.98
CA TRP A 451 26.19 -2.26 13.43
C TRP A 451 26.00 -2.26 14.95
N LEU A 452 24.74 -2.19 15.37
CA LEU A 452 24.36 -2.02 16.77
C LEU A 452 23.67 -3.29 17.30
N ALA A 453 23.74 -3.49 18.60
CA ALA A 453 22.92 -4.46 19.32
C ALA A 453 22.13 -3.76 20.41
N VAL A 454 20.89 -4.17 20.61
CA VAL A 454 20.04 -3.69 21.71
C VAL A 454 19.71 -4.85 22.63
N GLU A 455 19.84 -4.62 23.93
CA GLU A 455 19.40 -5.57 24.96
C GLU A 455 17.90 -5.40 25.23
N PRO A 456 17.18 -6.47 25.59
CA PRO A 456 15.77 -6.37 25.96
C PRO A 456 15.57 -5.47 27.17
N ARG A 457 14.64 -4.50 27.09
CA ARG A 457 14.19 -3.77 28.28
C ARG A 457 13.12 -4.59 28.99
N TYR A 458 13.51 -5.30 30.06
CA TYR A 458 12.59 -6.04 30.94
C TYR A 458 11.68 -5.13 31.76
#